data_AF-A0A2J7Q362-F1
#
_entry.id   AF-A0A2J7Q362-F1
#
_cell.length_a   1.000
_cell.length_b   1.000
_cell.length_c   1.000
_cell.angle_alpha   90.00
_cell.angle_beta   90.00
_cell.angle_gamma   90.00
#
_symmetry.space_group_name_H-M   'P 1'
#
loop_
_entity.id
_entity.type
_entity.pdbx_description
1 polymer ?
#
loop_
_entity_poly.entity_id
_entity_poly.type
_entity_poly.pdbx_seq_one_letter_code
_entity_poly.pdbx_strand_id
1 'polypeptide(L)'
;MVSVRDAMAVTVLVLVLVFLTSLQECKGAKILGLFPVPSPSHAAVSFALVKELAQRGHQVTVLSPYPQEEPVPNYTDIALQKIELKDVLNITVVPNPYEMQSLNYFQRVPIVWAMGIFLCDRVLGEPSVQKLVHSDGDHFDIIIMAGFYVDCLLGFAHKFKAPVVQVCPFGGAEYIGDTVGNPNPYSYIPDVFQEFSDKMSFGERIINTLCQLFQQVGRRYFLIPRQEVIMRKHFNYTSSMPSIADLEKSTALVLVNQHFSISYPKPVMPNFVQVGGMHIKAPKSLPADIKKYVEEATEGVIFFSMGSNLKSSQLPDKKLRGILEAFSKVKQRVLWKWESESLPGKPSNVKVAKWLPQSDILAHPNVRLFITHGGLLSAQETIYHGVPIVGIPVFGDQRLNMAKAVSSGYGFQLDYTDVTAESLGSAIREVLDNPRYRENAQR
;
A
#
# COMPACT_ATOMS: atom_id res chain seq x y z
N MET A 1 -67.64 -20.74 20.52
CA MET A 1 -66.38 -21.42 20.88
C MET A 1 -65.47 -21.34 19.67
N VAL A 2 -64.44 -20.50 19.73
CA VAL A 2 -63.38 -20.49 18.70
C VAL A 2 -62.67 -21.84 18.81
N SER A 3 -62.50 -22.57 17.70
CA SER A 3 -61.87 -23.89 17.77
C SER A 3 -60.40 -23.74 18.14
N VAL A 4 -59.83 -24.68 18.88
CA VAL A 4 -58.40 -24.66 19.27
C VAL A 4 -57.47 -24.49 18.05
N ARG A 5 -57.92 -24.98 16.89
CA ARG A 5 -57.22 -24.83 15.61
C ARG A 5 -57.19 -23.38 15.12
N ASP A 6 -58.28 -22.63 15.30
CA ASP A 6 -58.37 -21.23 14.89
C ASP A 6 -57.52 -20.35 15.83
N ALA A 7 -57.51 -20.66 17.13
CA ALA A 7 -56.64 -20.00 18.10
C ALA A 7 -55.15 -20.23 17.77
N MET A 8 -54.75 -21.47 17.46
CA MET A 8 -53.37 -21.78 17.02
C MET A 8 -52.99 -21.05 15.72
N ALA A 9 -53.89 -20.99 14.74
CA ALA A 9 -53.62 -20.30 13.47
C ALA A 9 -53.39 -18.80 13.68
N VAL A 10 -54.19 -18.16 14.55
CA VAL A 10 -54.00 -16.75 14.93
C VAL A 10 -52.69 -16.53 15.67
N THR A 11 -52.31 -17.41 16.61
CA THR A 11 -51.03 -17.31 17.32
C THR A 11 -49.84 -17.44 16.37
N VAL A 12 -49.85 -18.41 15.44
CA VAL A 12 -48.79 -18.57 14.45
C VAL A 12 -48.69 -17.34 13.54
N LEU A 13 -49.82 -16.79 13.08
CA LEU A 13 -49.82 -15.59 12.25
C LEU A 13 -49.24 -14.38 12.98
N VAL A 14 -49.58 -14.19 14.26
CA VAL A 14 -49.03 -13.11 15.09
C VAL A 14 -47.52 -13.28 15.28
N LEU A 15 -47.04 -14.51 15.54
CA LEU A 15 -45.61 -14.79 15.67
C LEU A 15 -44.85 -14.54 14.37
N VAL A 16 -45.42 -14.88 13.21
CA VAL A 16 -44.83 -14.60 11.89
C VAL A 16 -44.79 -13.09 11.63
N LEU A 17 -45.85 -12.34 11.95
CA LEU A 17 -45.86 -10.89 11.79
C LEU A 17 -44.85 -10.20 12.72
N VAL A 18 -44.76 -10.63 13.99
CA VAL A 18 -43.75 -10.14 14.92
C VAL A 18 -42.34 -10.45 14.39
N PHE A 19 -42.11 -11.68 13.90
CA PHE A 19 -40.85 -12.07 13.29
C PHE A 19 -40.51 -11.19 12.08
N LEU A 20 -41.45 -10.99 11.15
CA LEU A 20 -41.28 -10.13 9.97
C LEU A 20 -41.03 -8.66 10.33
N THR A 21 -41.67 -8.13 11.38
CA THR A 21 -41.39 -6.77 11.88
C THR A 21 -40.08 -6.66 12.67
N SER A 22 -39.58 -7.78 13.20
CA SER A 22 -38.28 -7.86 13.86
C SER A 22 -37.11 -8.07 12.89
N LEU A 23 -37.40 -8.37 11.61
CA LEU A 23 -36.42 -8.27 10.54
C LEU A 23 -36.10 -6.78 10.33
N GLN A 24 -35.08 -6.28 11.02
CA GLN A 24 -34.52 -4.99 10.68
C GLN A 24 -34.10 -5.01 9.21
N GLU A 25 -34.53 -4.01 8.43
CA GLU A 25 -33.90 -3.71 7.15
C GLU A 25 -32.43 -3.37 7.44
N CYS A 26 -31.55 -4.35 7.28
CA CYS A 26 -30.11 -4.14 7.42
C CYS A 26 -29.63 -3.34 6.21
N LYS A 27 -29.82 -2.03 6.25
CA LYS A 27 -29.30 -1.10 5.24
C LYS A 27 -27.81 -0.97 5.45
N GLY A 28 -27.03 -1.38 4.45
CA GLY A 28 -25.59 -1.13 4.48
C GLY A 28 -25.31 0.37 4.47
N ALA A 29 -24.31 0.78 5.25
CA ALA A 29 -23.81 2.15 5.28
C ALA A 29 -23.43 2.69 3.88
N LYS A 30 -23.59 3.99 3.69
CA LYS A 30 -23.06 4.74 2.54
C LYS A 30 -21.64 5.21 2.85
N ILE A 31 -20.69 4.76 2.04
CA ILE A 31 -19.25 4.93 2.26
C ILE A 31 -18.65 5.73 1.12
N LEU A 32 -17.90 6.78 1.45
CA LEU A 32 -17.10 7.53 0.48
C LEU A 32 -15.63 7.11 0.60
N GLY A 33 -15.09 6.44 -0.41
CA GLY A 33 -13.69 6.08 -0.54
C GLY A 33 -12.90 7.16 -1.29
N LEU A 34 -11.82 7.68 -0.69
CA LEU A 34 -10.99 8.74 -1.26
C LEU A 34 -9.54 8.25 -1.43
N PHE A 35 -9.22 7.70 -2.60
CA PHE A 35 -7.92 7.07 -2.88
C PHE A 35 -7.25 7.66 -4.13
N PRO A 36 -6.80 8.93 -4.06
CA PRO A 36 -6.29 9.66 -5.23
C PRO A 36 -4.89 9.24 -5.67
N VAL A 37 -4.14 8.50 -4.84
CA VAL A 37 -2.72 8.25 -5.06
C VAL A 37 -2.56 7.35 -6.30
N PRO A 38 -1.80 7.79 -7.34
CA PRO A 38 -1.61 7.02 -8.57
C PRO A 38 -0.54 5.94 -8.39
N SER A 39 -0.78 5.03 -7.43
CA SER A 39 0.07 3.88 -7.19
C SER A 39 -0.75 2.60 -7.08
N PRO A 40 -0.48 1.56 -7.89
CA PRO A 40 -1.23 0.30 -7.83
C PRO A 40 -1.14 -0.38 -6.46
N SER A 41 -0.02 -0.25 -5.75
CA SER A 41 0.14 -0.82 -4.41
C SER A 41 -0.77 -0.15 -3.37
N HIS A 42 -0.96 1.17 -3.46
CA HIS A 42 -1.90 1.89 -2.59
C HIS A 42 -3.34 1.45 -2.88
N ALA A 43 -3.70 1.37 -4.16
CA ALA A 43 -5.01 0.90 -4.59
C ALA A 43 -5.28 -0.54 -4.12
N ALA A 44 -4.30 -1.44 -4.21
CA ALA A 44 -4.46 -2.84 -3.79
C ALA A 44 -4.89 -2.97 -2.32
N VAL A 45 -4.28 -2.20 -1.42
CA VAL A 45 -4.66 -2.19 0.01
C VAL A 45 -6.05 -1.60 0.20
N SER A 46 -6.29 -0.38 -0.30
CA SER A 46 -7.56 0.31 -0.09
C SER A 46 -8.74 -0.45 -0.71
N PHE A 47 -8.56 -0.97 -1.92
CA PHE A 47 -9.59 -1.71 -2.64
C PHE A 47 -9.90 -3.05 -1.99
N ALA A 48 -8.94 -3.70 -1.33
CA ALA A 48 -9.22 -4.91 -0.57
C ALA A 48 -10.25 -4.67 0.54
N LEU A 49 -10.23 -3.49 1.17
CA LEU A 49 -11.22 -3.08 2.17
C LEU A 49 -12.55 -2.69 1.54
N VAL A 50 -12.53 -1.71 0.63
CA VAL A 50 -13.79 -1.11 0.15
C VAL A 50 -14.60 -2.05 -0.74
N LYS A 51 -13.95 -2.98 -1.46
CA LYS A 51 -14.66 -4.03 -2.21
C LYS A 51 -15.31 -5.06 -1.29
N GLU A 52 -14.61 -5.45 -0.22
CA GLU A 52 -15.19 -6.37 0.77
C GLU A 52 -16.40 -5.72 1.46
N LEU A 53 -16.34 -4.43 1.77
CA LEU A 53 -17.49 -3.69 2.31
C LEU A 53 -18.66 -3.66 1.32
N ALA A 54 -18.40 -3.40 0.04
CA ALA A 54 -19.45 -3.42 -0.99
C ALA A 54 -20.11 -4.82 -1.12
N GLN A 55 -19.30 -5.88 -1.08
CA GLN A 55 -19.77 -7.28 -1.10
C GLN A 55 -20.63 -7.62 0.13
N ARG A 56 -20.35 -7.00 1.29
CA ARG A 56 -21.14 -7.14 2.52
C ARG A 56 -22.41 -6.29 2.54
N GLY A 57 -22.75 -5.62 1.44
CA GLY A 57 -24.01 -4.89 1.27
C GLY A 57 -23.94 -3.39 1.54
N HIS A 58 -22.74 -2.83 1.81
CA HIS A 58 -22.55 -1.38 1.92
C HIS A 58 -22.58 -0.71 0.54
N GLN A 59 -23.11 0.51 0.46
CA GLN A 59 -23.05 1.33 -0.75
C GLN A 59 -21.74 2.12 -0.75
N VAL A 60 -20.84 1.81 -1.66
CA VAL A 60 -19.48 2.37 -1.67
C VAL A 60 -19.30 3.22 -2.93
N THR A 61 -19.03 4.51 -2.75
CA THR A 61 -18.63 5.42 -3.83
C THR A 61 -17.13 5.68 -3.69
N VAL A 62 -16.34 5.40 -4.72
CA VAL A 62 -14.87 5.46 -4.64
C VAL A 62 -14.29 6.39 -5.67
N LEU A 63 -13.53 7.37 -5.21
CA LEU A 63 -12.71 8.27 -6.00
C LEU A 63 -11.30 7.68 -6.14
N SER A 64 -10.87 7.39 -7.36
CA SER A 64 -9.56 6.78 -7.64
C SER A 64 -9.11 6.92 -9.11
N PRO A 65 -7.80 6.91 -9.40
CA PRO A 65 -7.30 6.80 -10.78
C PRO A 65 -7.38 5.36 -11.35
N TYR A 66 -7.90 4.40 -10.58
CA TYR A 66 -8.06 2.99 -10.97
C TYR A 66 -9.52 2.54 -10.87
N PRO A 67 -10.39 2.96 -11.82
CA PRO A 67 -11.77 2.48 -11.85
C PRO A 67 -11.83 0.96 -12.07
N GLN A 68 -12.91 0.33 -11.62
CA GLN A 68 -13.06 -1.13 -11.77
C GLN A 68 -13.32 -1.49 -13.23
N GLU A 69 -12.56 -2.46 -13.74
CA GLU A 69 -12.77 -2.99 -15.10
C GLU A 69 -14.05 -3.82 -15.20
N GLU A 70 -14.38 -4.53 -14.11
CA GLU A 70 -15.61 -5.31 -13.98
C GLU A 70 -16.55 -4.68 -12.95
N PRO A 71 -17.88 -4.65 -13.21
CA PRO A 71 -18.86 -4.14 -12.26
C PRO A 71 -18.80 -4.87 -10.91
N VAL A 72 -18.69 -4.12 -9.83
CA VAL A 72 -18.79 -4.64 -8.46
C VAL A 72 -20.15 -4.22 -7.87
N PRO A 73 -20.96 -5.16 -7.35
CA PRO A 73 -22.24 -4.80 -6.72
C PRO A 73 -22.07 -3.79 -5.59
N ASN A 74 -22.99 -2.83 -5.49
CA ASN A 74 -22.98 -1.75 -4.51
C ASN A 74 -21.74 -0.85 -4.55
N TYR A 75 -21.03 -0.80 -5.67
CA TYR A 75 -19.81 -0.02 -5.85
C TYR A 75 -19.95 0.96 -7.02
N THR A 76 -19.63 2.23 -6.78
CA THR A 76 -19.69 3.31 -7.76
C THR A 76 -18.32 3.96 -7.91
N ASP A 77 -17.77 3.98 -9.13
CA ASP A 77 -16.51 4.67 -9.42
C ASP A 77 -16.71 6.16 -9.73
N ILE A 78 -15.92 7.00 -9.07
CA ILE A 78 -15.61 8.37 -9.49
C ILE A 78 -14.19 8.33 -10.05
N ALA A 79 -14.08 8.09 -11.36
CA ALA A 79 -12.80 8.00 -12.04
C ALA A 79 -12.07 9.35 -12.02
N LEU A 80 -10.83 9.33 -11.55
CA LEU A 80 -9.90 10.45 -11.69
C LEU A 80 -9.12 10.34 -13.00
N GLN A 81 -8.64 11.48 -13.49
CA GLN A 81 -7.67 11.46 -14.59
C GLN A 81 -6.41 10.70 -14.18
N LYS A 82 -5.95 9.82 -15.07
CA LYS A 82 -4.75 9.00 -14.81
C LYS A 82 -3.51 9.89 -14.85
N ILE A 83 -2.96 10.15 -13.67
CA ILE A 83 -1.65 10.79 -13.46
C ILE A 83 -0.64 9.65 -13.30
N GLU A 84 0.50 9.66 -14.01
CA GLU A 84 1.57 8.71 -13.68
C GLU A 84 2.47 9.25 -12.57
N LEU A 85 3.06 8.38 -11.75
CA LEU A 85 3.99 8.79 -10.69
C LEU A 85 5.12 9.69 -11.21
N LYS A 86 5.62 9.42 -12.43
CA LYS A 86 6.64 10.24 -13.10
C LYS A 86 6.17 11.68 -13.33
N ASP A 87 4.88 11.90 -13.61
CA ASP A 87 4.33 13.23 -13.87
C ASP A 87 4.30 14.05 -12.57
N VAL A 88 4.11 13.37 -11.43
CA VAL A 88 4.24 13.96 -10.10
C VAL A 88 5.70 14.25 -9.75
N LEU A 89 6.62 13.33 -10.06
CA LEU A 89 8.06 13.46 -9.75
C LEU A 89 8.82 14.43 -10.66
N ASN A 90 8.34 14.65 -11.89
CA ASN A 90 8.92 15.63 -12.82
C ASN A 90 8.82 17.06 -12.29
N ILE A 91 7.91 17.32 -11.34
CA ILE A 91 7.77 18.60 -10.65
C ILE A 91 8.94 18.83 -9.67
N THR A 92 9.58 17.75 -9.22
CA THR A 92 10.63 17.76 -8.19
C THR A 92 12.02 17.43 -8.73
N VAL A 93 12.24 17.54 -10.05
CA VAL A 93 13.55 17.37 -10.72
C VAL A 93 14.09 15.92 -10.71
N VAL A 94 13.26 14.91 -10.44
CA VAL A 94 13.67 13.48 -10.45
C VAL A 94 12.97 12.73 -11.59
N PRO A 95 13.58 12.65 -12.80
CA PRO A 95 12.94 12.07 -13.97
C PRO A 95 12.81 10.54 -13.91
N ASN A 96 13.70 9.88 -13.16
CA ASN A 96 13.71 8.43 -12.99
C ASN A 96 13.62 8.06 -11.50
N PRO A 97 12.62 7.26 -11.06
CA PRO A 97 12.49 6.84 -9.66
C PRO A 97 13.74 6.11 -9.09
N TYR A 98 14.58 5.50 -9.94
CA TYR A 98 15.85 4.92 -9.51
C TYR A 98 16.86 5.96 -9.01
N GLU A 99 16.73 7.23 -9.41
CA GLU A 99 17.60 8.31 -8.94
C GLU A 99 17.26 8.76 -7.51
N MET A 100 16.08 8.41 -6.98
CA MET A 100 15.72 8.70 -5.59
C MET A 100 16.71 8.10 -4.57
N GLN A 101 17.42 7.03 -4.95
CA GLN A 101 18.42 6.38 -4.11
C GLN A 101 19.60 7.28 -3.78
N SER A 102 19.97 8.24 -4.65
CA SER A 102 21.11 9.15 -4.41
C SER A 102 20.75 10.33 -3.50
N LEU A 103 19.46 10.57 -3.28
CA LEU A 103 18.99 11.65 -2.41
C LEU A 103 19.14 11.28 -0.94
N ASN A 104 19.51 12.26 -0.12
CA ASN A 104 19.47 12.09 1.34
C ASN A 104 18.04 12.29 1.88
N TYR A 105 17.84 11.94 3.16
CA TYR A 105 16.55 12.03 3.83
C TYR A 105 15.88 13.41 3.69
N PHE A 106 16.62 14.49 3.91
CA PHE A 106 16.12 15.87 3.88
C PHE A 106 15.77 16.35 2.47
N GLN A 107 16.20 15.63 1.43
CA GLN A 107 15.78 15.85 0.05
C GLN A 107 14.56 15.00 -0.31
N ARG A 108 14.49 13.75 0.15
CA ARG A 108 13.39 12.81 -0.15
C ARG A 108 12.06 13.24 0.48
N VAL A 109 12.07 13.67 1.74
CA VAL A 109 10.85 14.03 2.46
C VAL A 109 10.11 15.22 1.82
N PRO A 110 10.78 16.34 1.46
CA PRO A 110 10.12 17.43 0.74
C PRO A 110 9.51 17.04 -0.61
N ILE A 111 10.09 16.05 -1.31
CA ILE A 111 9.51 15.51 -2.56
C ILE A 111 8.14 14.89 -2.26
N VAL A 112 8.04 14.05 -1.23
CA VAL A 112 6.77 13.42 -0.82
C VAL A 112 5.72 14.49 -0.44
N TRP A 113 6.13 15.57 0.24
CA TRP A 113 5.23 16.69 0.54
C TRP A 113 4.76 17.43 -0.71
N ALA A 114 5.68 17.72 -1.64
CA ALA A 114 5.35 18.35 -2.92
C ALA A 114 4.37 17.48 -3.73
N MET A 115 4.56 16.16 -3.72
CA MET A 115 3.61 15.22 -4.33
C MET A 115 2.22 15.35 -3.71
N GLY A 116 2.11 15.37 -2.38
CA GLY A 116 0.83 15.55 -1.67
C GLY A 116 0.13 16.86 -2.01
N ILE A 117 0.87 17.97 -2.01
CA ILE A 117 0.37 19.31 -2.39
C ILE A 117 -0.15 19.31 -3.84
N PHE A 118 0.61 18.72 -4.76
CA PHE A 118 0.21 18.62 -6.16
C PHE A 118 -1.06 17.79 -6.33
N LEU A 119 -1.12 16.60 -5.71
CA LEU A 119 -2.29 15.73 -5.78
C LEU A 119 -3.52 16.44 -5.22
N CYS A 120 -3.39 17.19 -4.13
CA CYS A 120 -4.48 17.98 -3.58
C CYS A 120 -5.10 18.95 -4.59
N ASP A 121 -4.29 19.77 -5.26
CA ASP A 121 -4.84 20.77 -6.20
C ASP A 121 -5.40 20.12 -7.47
N ARG A 122 -4.74 19.07 -7.95
CA ARG A 122 -5.18 18.33 -9.15
C ARG A 122 -6.49 17.59 -8.92
N VAL A 123 -6.58 16.81 -7.84
CA VAL A 123 -7.74 15.96 -7.55
C VAL A 123 -8.95 16.81 -7.20
N LEU A 124 -8.79 17.78 -6.29
CA LEU A 124 -9.92 18.62 -5.88
C LEU A 124 -10.40 19.50 -7.04
N GLY A 125 -9.52 19.85 -7.99
CA GLY A 125 -9.90 20.60 -9.18
C GLY A 125 -10.58 19.78 -10.29
N GLU A 126 -10.67 18.46 -10.17
CA GLU A 126 -11.31 17.65 -11.21
C GLU A 126 -12.83 17.89 -11.27
N PRO A 127 -13.44 17.99 -12.47
CA PRO A 127 -14.87 18.25 -12.59
C PRO A 127 -15.76 17.22 -11.89
N SER A 128 -15.36 15.94 -11.88
CA SER A 128 -16.08 14.86 -11.18
C SER A 128 -16.06 15.05 -9.66
N VAL A 129 -14.96 15.55 -9.12
CA VAL A 129 -14.78 15.83 -7.69
C VAL A 129 -15.49 17.13 -7.31
N GLN A 130 -15.43 18.15 -8.15
CA GLN A 130 -16.20 19.40 -7.95
C GLN A 130 -17.71 19.15 -7.92
N LYS A 131 -18.23 18.23 -8.75
CA LYS A 131 -19.64 17.80 -8.65
C LYS A 131 -19.97 17.23 -7.26
N LEU A 132 -19.07 16.43 -6.68
CA LEU A 132 -19.25 15.89 -5.33
C LEU A 132 -19.16 16.98 -4.25
N VAL A 133 -18.21 17.90 -4.37
CA VAL A 133 -18.07 19.06 -3.47
C VAL A 133 -19.35 19.91 -3.44
N HIS A 134 -19.94 20.14 -4.61
CA HIS A 134 -21.14 20.94 -4.82
C HIS A 134 -22.45 20.14 -4.82
N SER A 135 -22.40 18.84 -4.47
CA SER A 135 -23.60 18.01 -4.39
C SER A 135 -24.55 18.54 -3.32
N ASP A 136 -25.84 18.52 -3.64
CA ASP A 136 -26.93 18.82 -2.71
C ASP A 136 -27.70 17.52 -2.42
N GLY A 137 -27.89 17.20 -1.15
CA GLY A 137 -28.65 16.02 -0.72
C GLY A 137 -27.88 14.69 -0.66
N ASP A 138 -26.62 14.65 -1.12
CA ASP A 138 -25.75 13.49 -0.89
C ASP A 138 -25.38 13.36 0.59
N HIS A 139 -25.39 12.12 1.09
CA HIS A 139 -25.07 11.77 2.47
C HIS A 139 -24.19 10.52 2.50
N PHE A 140 -23.17 10.56 3.35
CA PHE A 140 -22.28 9.43 3.63
C PHE A 140 -22.20 9.23 5.14
N ASP A 141 -22.25 7.98 5.57
CA ASP A 141 -22.16 7.63 6.99
C ASP A 141 -20.70 7.59 7.47
N ILE A 142 -19.76 7.34 6.54
CA ILE A 142 -18.33 7.25 6.83
C ILE A 142 -17.50 7.61 5.60
N ILE A 143 -16.36 8.24 5.83
CA ILE A 143 -15.36 8.53 4.80
C ILE A 143 -14.15 7.65 5.06
N ILE A 144 -13.70 6.91 4.05
CA ILE A 144 -12.47 6.12 4.10
C ILE A 144 -11.47 6.76 3.16
N MET A 145 -10.36 7.29 3.67
CA MET A 145 -9.38 8.02 2.86
C MET A 145 -7.97 7.46 2.94
N ALA A 146 -7.18 7.69 1.90
CA ALA A 146 -5.76 7.33 1.91
C ALA A 146 -4.98 8.14 2.95
N GLY A 147 -4.30 7.45 3.87
CA GLY A 147 -3.33 8.04 4.80
C GLY A 147 -1.96 8.24 4.13
N PHE A 148 -1.86 9.23 3.23
CA PHE A 148 -0.63 9.50 2.45
C PHE A 148 -0.50 10.99 2.03
N TYR A 149 -0.39 11.89 2.99
CA TYR A 149 -0.13 13.34 2.76
C TYR A 149 -1.13 14.01 1.81
N VAL A 150 -2.41 13.64 1.89
CA VAL A 150 -3.52 14.21 1.11
C VAL A 150 -4.61 14.76 2.05
N ASP A 151 -4.18 15.42 3.12
CA ASP A 151 -5.00 15.93 4.21
C ASP A 151 -6.02 16.99 3.75
N CYS A 152 -5.80 17.65 2.61
CA CYS A 152 -6.79 18.52 1.95
C CYS A 152 -8.16 17.83 1.72
N LEU A 153 -8.18 16.50 1.60
CA LEU A 153 -9.41 15.74 1.40
C LEU A 153 -10.28 15.65 2.66
N LEU A 154 -9.74 15.99 3.83
CA LEU A 154 -10.52 16.09 5.08
C LEU A 154 -11.63 17.15 4.99
N GLY A 155 -11.60 18.07 4.00
CA GLY A 155 -12.72 18.97 3.71
C GLY A 155 -14.04 18.23 3.45
N PHE A 156 -13.99 16.98 2.96
CA PHE A 156 -15.18 16.15 2.81
C PHE A 156 -15.81 15.75 4.15
N ALA A 157 -15.03 15.65 5.23
CA ALA A 157 -15.56 15.40 6.56
C ALA A 157 -16.45 16.57 7.03
N HIS A 158 -16.09 17.81 6.69
CA HIS A 158 -16.95 18.97 6.92
C HIS A 158 -18.19 18.97 6.03
N LYS A 159 -18.01 18.67 4.73
CA LYS A 159 -19.10 18.65 3.73
C LYS A 159 -20.21 17.68 4.11
N PHE A 160 -19.84 16.45 4.48
CA PHE A 160 -20.80 15.38 4.74
C PHE A 160 -21.05 15.14 6.23
N LYS A 161 -20.33 15.83 7.12
CA LYS A 161 -20.42 15.67 8.59
C LYS A 161 -20.24 14.22 9.03
N ALA A 162 -19.34 13.51 8.35
CA ALA A 162 -19.09 12.08 8.55
C ALA A 162 -17.74 11.85 9.24
N PRO A 163 -17.62 10.84 10.12
CA PRO A 163 -16.33 10.42 10.67
C PRO A 163 -15.41 9.87 9.57
N VAL A 164 -14.11 10.00 9.81
CA VAL A 164 -13.06 9.58 8.88
C VAL A 164 -12.35 8.33 9.39
N VAL A 165 -12.12 7.39 8.48
CA VAL A 165 -11.19 6.27 8.64
C VAL A 165 -10.03 6.48 7.68
N GLN A 166 -8.80 6.50 8.19
CA GLN A 166 -7.62 6.57 7.33
C GLN A 166 -7.09 5.16 7.06
N VAL A 167 -6.81 4.85 5.80
CA VAL A 167 -6.13 3.61 5.39
C VAL A 167 -4.72 3.96 4.95
N CYS A 168 -3.74 3.55 5.73
CA CYS A 168 -2.33 3.75 5.43
C CYS A 168 -1.76 2.49 4.73
N PRO A 169 -1.30 2.59 3.47
CA PRO A 169 -0.88 1.43 2.69
C PRO A 169 0.53 0.92 3.03
N PHE A 170 1.26 1.64 3.88
CA PHE A 170 2.60 1.32 4.36
C PHE A 170 2.63 1.25 5.90
N GLY A 171 3.81 1.16 6.53
CA GLY A 171 3.99 1.05 7.99
C GLY A 171 3.43 2.21 8.84
N GLY A 172 2.93 3.27 8.20
CA GLY A 172 2.45 4.49 8.84
C GLY A 172 3.60 5.39 9.23
N ALA A 173 3.59 6.62 8.70
CA ALA A 173 4.44 7.68 9.21
C ALA A 173 3.90 8.17 10.57
N GLU A 174 4.76 8.78 11.38
CA GLU A 174 4.40 9.31 12.71
C GLU A 174 3.06 10.07 12.71
N TYR A 175 2.93 11.04 11.80
CA TYR A 175 1.78 11.94 11.76
C TYR A 175 0.43 11.23 11.62
N ILE A 176 0.40 10.03 11.03
CA ILE A 176 -0.82 9.24 10.91
C ILE A 176 -1.27 8.78 12.30
N GLY A 177 -0.32 8.38 13.16
CA GLY A 177 -0.61 8.04 14.55
C GLY A 177 -1.09 9.23 15.37
N ASP A 178 -0.52 10.43 15.13
CA ASP A 178 -0.90 11.65 15.85
C ASP A 178 -2.38 12.01 15.68
N THR A 179 -2.96 11.75 14.48
CA THR A 179 -4.39 12.03 14.21
C THR A 179 -5.35 11.32 15.16
N VAL A 180 -4.90 10.21 15.76
CA VAL A 180 -5.68 9.37 16.70
C VAL A 180 -5.03 9.24 18.08
N GLY A 181 -3.98 10.03 18.34
CA GLY A 181 -3.27 10.04 19.62
C GLY A 181 -2.40 8.81 19.89
N ASN A 182 -1.94 8.11 18.85
CA ASN A 182 -1.06 6.95 19.02
C ASN A 182 0.39 7.37 19.34
N PRO A 183 0.98 6.94 20.47
CA PRO A 183 2.36 7.32 20.81
C PRO A 183 3.38 6.79 19.81
N ASN A 184 4.38 7.62 19.47
CA ASN A 184 5.48 7.23 18.58
C ASN A 184 6.88 7.61 19.15
N PRO A 185 7.44 6.86 20.12
CA PRO A 185 8.71 7.23 20.73
C PRO A 185 9.93 7.12 19.78
N TYR A 186 10.57 8.25 19.50
CA TYR A 186 11.72 8.32 18.57
C TYR A 186 12.98 7.58 19.04
N SER A 187 13.04 7.21 20.32
CA SER A 187 14.22 6.55 20.90
C SER A 187 14.35 5.08 20.49
N TYR A 188 13.29 4.46 19.98
CA TYR A 188 13.30 3.07 19.52
C TYR A 188 12.37 2.78 18.33
N ILE A 189 11.54 3.72 17.90
CA ILE A 189 10.77 3.56 16.66
C ILE A 189 11.48 4.29 15.53
N PRO A 190 12.05 3.56 14.56
CA PRO A 190 12.70 4.17 13.41
C PRO A 190 11.67 4.86 12.52
N ASP A 191 12.08 5.99 11.92
CA ASP A 191 11.29 6.60 10.86
C ASP A 191 11.17 5.68 9.64
N VAL A 192 10.03 5.75 8.95
CA VAL A 192 9.69 4.90 7.80
C VAL A 192 10.65 5.05 6.62
N PHE A 193 11.35 6.18 6.50
CA PHE A 193 12.30 6.43 5.41
C PHE A 193 13.77 6.20 5.82
N GLN A 194 14.01 5.68 7.02
CA GLN A 194 15.32 5.30 7.54
C GLN A 194 15.53 3.78 7.44
N GLU A 195 16.76 3.33 7.68
CA GLU A 195 17.14 1.90 7.67
C GLU A 195 17.50 1.35 9.06
N PHE A 196 17.14 2.10 10.10
CA PHE A 196 17.40 1.72 11.49
C PHE A 196 16.47 0.59 11.98
N SER A 197 16.87 -0.02 13.10
CA SER A 197 16.08 -1.03 13.82
C SER A 197 15.49 -0.49 15.12
N ASP A 198 14.80 -1.33 15.88
CA ASP A 198 14.41 -1.03 17.27
C ASP A 198 15.59 -0.98 18.25
N LYS A 199 16.77 -1.43 17.81
CA LYS A 199 18.02 -1.39 18.56
C LYS A 199 18.98 -0.36 17.97
N MET A 200 18.68 0.91 18.21
CA MET A 200 19.53 2.04 17.82
C MET A 200 20.58 2.36 18.89
N SER A 201 21.81 2.62 18.44
CA SER A 201 22.86 3.32 19.18
C SER A 201 22.45 4.75 19.52
N PHE A 202 23.21 5.41 20.41
CA PHE A 202 22.92 6.81 20.77
C PHE A 202 22.93 7.76 19.57
N GLY A 203 23.89 7.61 18.65
CA GLY A 203 23.96 8.43 17.44
C GLY A 203 22.78 8.20 16.50
N GLU A 204 22.39 6.94 16.28
CA GLU A 204 21.22 6.60 15.46
C GLU A 204 19.93 7.17 16.08
N ARG A 205 19.79 7.15 17.42
CA ARG A 205 18.64 7.78 18.10
C ARG A 205 18.59 9.29 17.90
N ILE A 206 19.73 9.98 17.92
CA ILE A 206 19.80 11.42 17.63
C ILE A 206 19.36 11.67 16.19
N ILE A 207 19.92 10.93 15.23
CA ILE A 207 19.58 11.09 13.81
C ILE A 207 18.09 10.82 13.58
N ASN A 208 17.56 9.73 14.15
CA ASN A 208 16.15 9.38 14.05
C ASN A 208 15.25 10.48 14.64
N THR A 209 15.61 11.00 15.81
CA THR A 209 14.90 12.13 16.46
C THR A 209 14.90 13.37 15.58
N LEU A 210 16.05 13.76 15.01
CA LEU A 210 16.13 14.91 14.10
C LEU A 210 15.31 14.71 12.83
N CYS A 211 15.29 13.48 12.30
CA CYS A 211 14.51 13.11 11.13
C CYS A 211 12.99 13.22 11.39
N GLN A 212 12.52 12.70 12.54
CA GLN A 212 11.12 12.78 12.96
C GLN A 212 10.70 14.23 13.22
N LEU A 213 11.52 15.01 13.94
CA LEU A 213 11.28 16.44 14.18
C LEU A 213 11.23 17.25 12.88
N PHE A 214 12.14 16.98 11.93
CA PHE A 214 12.09 17.60 10.61
C PHE A 214 10.76 17.30 9.91
N GLN A 215 10.28 16.06 10.00
CA GLN A 215 9.00 15.68 9.44
C GLN A 215 7.82 16.39 10.11
N GLN A 216 7.79 16.41 11.44
CA GLN A 216 6.72 17.04 12.22
C GLN A 216 6.65 18.55 11.99
N VAL A 217 7.78 19.24 12.09
CA VAL A 217 7.89 20.70 11.88
C VAL A 217 7.56 21.05 10.44
N GLY A 218 8.15 20.35 9.46
CA GLY A 218 7.86 20.60 8.06
C GLY A 218 6.41 20.29 7.68
N ARG A 219 5.80 19.23 8.25
CA ARG A 219 4.37 18.99 8.08
C ARG A 219 3.54 20.17 8.59
N ARG A 220 3.78 20.59 9.83
CA ARG A 220 3.00 21.63 10.52
C ARG A 220 3.10 23.00 9.84
N TYR A 221 4.30 23.40 9.45
CA TYR A 221 4.58 24.77 8.98
C TYR A 221 4.77 24.90 7.47
N PHE A 222 5.07 23.81 6.75
CA PHE A 222 5.25 23.84 5.29
C PHE A 222 4.10 23.15 4.54
N LEU A 223 3.80 21.89 4.86
CA LEU A 223 2.83 21.08 4.11
C LEU A 223 1.38 21.51 4.36
N ILE A 224 0.94 21.48 5.62
CA ILE A 224 -0.46 21.68 6.00
C ILE A 224 -0.99 23.06 5.58
N PRO A 225 -0.26 24.18 5.79
CA PRO A 225 -0.74 25.48 5.33
C PRO A 225 -0.98 25.56 3.81
N ARG A 226 -0.13 24.90 3.01
CA ARG A 226 -0.28 24.86 1.54
C ARG A 226 -1.49 24.04 1.12
N GLN A 227 -1.70 22.88 1.74
CA GLN A 227 -2.89 22.08 1.49
C GLN A 227 -4.17 22.77 1.95
N GLU A 228 -4.12 23.54 3.04
CA GLU A 228 -5.29 24.27 3.53
C GLU A 228 -5.72 25.38 2.55
N VAL A 229 -4.77 26.11 1.95
CA VAL A 229 -5.08 27.08 0.88
C VAL A 229 -5.78 26.39 -0.29
N ILE A 230 -5.28 25.23 -0.73
CA ILE A 230 -5.86 24.44 -1.82
C ILE A 230 -7.25 23.93 -1.45
N MET A 231 -7.42 23.40 -0.23
CA MET A 231 -8.71 22.92 0.27
C MET A 231 -9.74 24.06 0.26
N ARG A 232 -9.42 25.22 0.82
CA ARG A 232 -10.33 26.38 0.85
C ARG A 232 -10.67 26.90 -0.55
N LYS A 233 -9.71 26.88 -1.48
CA LYS A 233 -9.91 27.24 -2.89
C LYS A 233 -10.96 26.35 -3.57
N HIS A 234 -10.90 25.03 -3.35
CA HIS A 234 -11.75 24.06 -4.07
C HIS A 234 -13.05 23.71 -3.35
N PHE A 235 -13.12 23.81 -2.03
CA PHE A 235 -14.36 23.69 -1.26
C PHE A 235 -15.05 25.04 -1.08
N ASN A 236 -15.23 25.77 -2.18
CA ASN A 236 -15.76 27.14 -2.19
C ASN A 236 -17.28 27.23 -2.01
N TYR A 237 -17.97 26.10 -1.76
CA TYR A 237 -19.38 26.08 -1.36
C TYR A 237 -19.61 26.71 0.02
N THR A 238 -18.56 26.89 0.83
CA THR A 238 -18.62 27.51 2.15
C THR A 238 -17.43 28.43 2.39
N SER A 239 -17.66 29.54 3.08
CA SER A 239 -16.61 30.43 3.61
C SER A 239 -16.14 30.02 5.01
N SER A 240 -16.84 29.10 5.68
CA SER A 240 -16.59 28.70 7.07
C SER A 240 -15.84 27.37 7.22
N MET A 241 -15.02 27.00 6.22
CA MET A 241 -14.26 25.74 6.27
C MET A 241 -13.31 25.73 7.49
N PRO A 242 -13.31 24.70 8.34
CA PRO A 242 -12.35 24.58 9.44
C PRO A 242 -10.90 24.41 8.97
N SER A 243 -9.94 24.57 9.87
CA SER A 243 -8.54 24.27 9.58
C SER A 243 -8.33 22.77 9.37
N ILE A 244 -7.31 22.36 8.61
CA ILE A 244 -7.00 20.92 8.47
C ILE A 244 -6.74 20.28 9.85
N ALA A 245 -6.06 20.99 10.76
CA ALA A 245 -5.80 20.51 12.12
C ALA A 245 -7.08 20.27 12.93
N ASP A 246 -8.15 21.02 12.68
CA ASP A 246 -9.45 20.76 13.30
C ASP A 246 -10.18 19.59 12.63
N LEU A 247 -10.05 19.46 11.31
CA LEU A 247 -10.67 18.36 10.57
C LEU A 247 -9.99 17.01 10.85
N GLU A 248 -8.70 16.98 11.18
CA GLU A 248 -7.99 15.77 11.61
C GLU A 248 -8.69 15.09 12.80
N LYS A 249 -9.32 15.87 13.69
CA LYS A 249 -10.09 15.37 14.85
C LYS A 249 -11.34 14.57 14.47
N SER A 250 -11.77 14.63 13.20
CA SER A 250 -12.83 13.76 12.67
C SER A 250 -12.35 12.33 12.39
N THR A 251 -11.04 12.08 12.46
CA THR A 251 -10.46 10.75 12.28
C THR A 251 -10.78 9.88 13.48
N ALA A 252 -11.68 8.91 13.29
CA ALA A 252 -12.12 7.99 14.33
C ALA A 252 -11.24 6.73 14.41
N LEU A 253 -10.60 6.35 13.29
CA LEU A 253 -9.86 5.11 13.16
C LEU A 253 -8.76 5.24 12.12
N VAL A 254 -7.59 4.67 12.41
CA VAL A 254 -6.53 4.44 11.45
C VAL A 254 -6.38 2.94 11.23
N LEU A 255 -6.42 2.52 9.97
CA LEU A 255 -6.07 1.18 9.51
C LEU A 255 -4.68 1.23 8.86
N VAL A 256 -3.66 0.67 9.51
CA VAL A 256 -2.30 0.65 8.99
C VAL A 256 -1.97 -0.71 8.38
N ASN A 257 -1.45 -0.75 7.15
CA ASN A 257 -1.07 -1.98 6.47
C ASN A 257 0.26 -2.56 7.01
N GLN A 258 0.34 -2.77 8.31
CA GLN A 258 1.47 -3.36 9.02
C GLN A 258 0.95 -4.50 9.90
N HIS A 259 1.82 -5.44 10.26
CA HIS A 259 1.53 -6.48 11.25
C HIS A 259 2.73 -6.66 12.18
N PHE A 260 2.48 -6.95 13.46
CA PHE A 260 3.54 -7.02 14.48
C PHE A 260 4.57 -8.12 14.21
N SER A 261 4.20 -9.19 13.50
CA SER A 261 5.13 -10.27 13.12
C SER A 261 6.24 -9.81 12.16
N ILE A 262 5.98 -8.78 11.36
CA ILE A 262 6.89 -8.33 10.28
C ILE A 262 7.39 -6.92 10.50
N SER A 263 7.24 -6.40 11.71
CA SER A 263 7.64 -5.04 12.05
C SER A 263 8.33 -4.98 13.41
N TYR A 264 8.80 -3.79 13.78
CA TYR A 264 9.37 -3.56 15.10
C TYR A 264 8.26 -3.32 16.13
N PRO A 265 8.46 -3.74 17.40
CA PRO A 265 7.53 -3.45 18.47
C PRO A 265 7.28 -1.94 18.60
N LYS A 266 6.00 -1.53 18.65
CA LYS A 266 5.59 -0.15 18.86
C LYS A 266 4.30 -0.06 19.69
N PRO A 267 4.06 1.05 20.43
CA PRO A 267 2.78 1.30 21.07
C PRO A 267 1.65 1.36 20.04
N VAL A 268 0.50 0.77 20.40
CA VAL A 268 -0.69 0.73 19.56
C VAL A 268 -1.90 1.05 20.41
N MET A 269 -2.63 2.11 20.05
CA MET A 269 -3.92 2.47 20.64
C MET A 269 -5.06 1.68 19.96
N PRO A 270 -6.22 1.46 20.62
CA PRO A 270 -7.33 0.67 20.05
C PRO A 270 -7.89 1.21 18.72
N ASN A 271 -7.76 2.52 18.48
CA ASN A 271 -8.15 3.21 17.26
C ASN A 271 -7.03 3.29 16.20
N PHE A 272 -5.92 2.57 16.39
CA PHE A 272 -4.83 2.40 15.43
C PHE A 272 -4.66 0.90 15.13
N VAL A 273 -5.42 0.39 14.16
CA VAL A 273 -5.55 -1.06 13.92
C VAL A 273 -4.60 -1.50 12.81
N GLN A 274 -3.81 -2.54 13.12
CA GLN A 274 -2.91 -3.20 12.18
C GLN A 274 -3.69 -4.17 11.28
N VAL A 275 -3.72 -3.88 9.98
CA VAL A 275 -4.42 -4.67 8.93
C VAL A 275 -3.44 -5.20 7.87
N GLY A 276 -2.18 -5.42 8.26
CA GLY A 276 -1.15 -5.94 7.38
C GLY A 276 -1.57 -7.22 6.65
N GLY A 277 -1.39 -7.24 5.34
CA GLY A 277 -1.72 -8.41 4.51
C GLY A 277 -3.18 -8.48 4.05
N MET A 278 -4.04 -7.49 4.33
CA MET A 278 -5.44 -7.46 3.87
C MET A 278 -5.61 -7.59 2.34
N HIS A 279 -4.59 -7.20 1.58
CA HIS A 279 -4.53 -7.32 0.12
C HIS A 279 -4.23 -8.75 -0.36
N ILE A 280 -3.68 -9.62 0.50
CA ILE A 280 -3.36 -11.00 0.18
C ILE A 280 -4.66 -11.80 0.15
N LYS A 281 -4.90 -12.49 -0.97
CA LYS A 281 -6.09 -13.32 -1.19
C LYS A 281 -5.67 -14.79 -1.37
N ALA A 282 -6.65 -15.69 -1.31
CA ALA A 282 -6.42 -17.09 -1.62
C ALA A 282 -5.80 -17.23 -3.03
N PRO A 283 -4.73 -18.03 -3.19
CA PRO A 283 -4.05 -18.16 -4.47
C PRO A 283 -4.99 -18.65 -5.58
N LYS A 284 -4.88 -18.05 -6.75
CA LYS A 284 -5.56 -18.48 -7.97
C LYS A 284 -4.62 -19.31 -8.84
N SER A 285 -5.19 -20.02 -9.81
CA SER A 285 -4.38 -20.73 -10.81
C SER A 285 -3.58 -19.74 -11.66
N LEU A 286 -2.28 -20.02 -11.81
CA LEU A 286 -1.41 -19.25 -12.68
C LEU A 286 -1.87 -19.36 -14.15
N PRO A 287 -1.67 -18.31 -14.98
CA PRO A 287 -1.85 -18.40 -16.43
C PRO A 287 -1.09 -19.57 -17.02
N ALA A 288 -1.65 -20.25 -18.01
CA ALA A 288 -1.15 -21.55 -18.49
C ALA A 288 0.33 -21.54 -18.90
N ASP A 289 0.79 -20.46 -19.53
CA ASP A 289 2.19 -20.32 -19.96
C ASP A 289 3.15 -20.09 -18.78
N ILE A 290 2.72 -19.37 -17.75
CA ILE A 290 3.45 -19.16 -16.50
C ILE A 290 3.47 -20.45 -15.69
N LYS A 291 2.30 -21.10 -15.55
CA LYS A 291 2.14 -22.37 -14.84
C LYS A 291 3.09 -23.42 -15.38
N LYS A 292 3.07 -23.67 -16.69
CA LYS A 292 3.98 -24.61 -17.36
C LYS A 292 5.44 -24.26 -17.10
N TYR A 293 5.80 -22.97 -17.23
CA TYR A 293 7.17 -22.53 -17.00
C TYR A 293 7.66 -22.79 -15.57
N VAL A 294 6.78 -22.60 -14.58
CA VAL A 294 7.09 -22.80 -13.16
C VAL A 294 7.10 -24.29 -12.77
N GLU A 295 6.16 -25.09 -13.28
CA GLU A 295 6.02 -26.51 -12.95
C GLU A 295 7.15 -27.37 -13.52
N GLU A 296 7.66 -27.05 -14.71
CA GLU A 296 8.79 -27.73 -15.33
C GLU A 296 10.17 -27.34 -14.76
N ALA A 297 10.22 -26.43 -13.78
CA ALA A 297 11.46 -25.93 -13.19
C ALA A 297 12.01 -26.91 -12.13
N THR A 298 12.82 -27.89 -12.54
CA THR A 298 13.36 -28.92 -11.63
C THR A 298 14.25 -28.36 -10.52
N GLU A 299 15.03 -27.32 -10.82
CA GLU A 299 15.90 -26.61 -9.87
C GLU A 299 15.18 -25.51 -9.09
N GLY A 300 13.87 -25.34 -9.34
CA GLY A 300 13.05 -24.28 -8.79
C GLY A 300 13.08 -22.97 -9.59
N VAL A 301 12.32 -22.00 -9.10
CA VAL A 301 12.11 -20.69 -9.73
C VAL A 301 12.60 -19.56 -8.82
N ILE A 302 13.31 -18.62 -9.43
CA ILE A 302 13.56 -17.30 -8.86
C ILE A 302 12.54 -16.33 -9.48
N PHE A 303 11.76 -15.68 -8.63
CA PHE A 303 10.88 -14.60 -9.09
C PHE A 303 11.61 -13.26 -8.90
N PHE A 304 11.54 -12.35 -9.88
CA PHE A 304 12.15 -11.02 -9.80
C PHE A 304 11.15 -9.92 -10.15
N SER A 305 10.97 -8.96 -9.24
CA SER A 305 10.07 -7.81 -9.43
C SER A 305 10.56 -6.60 -8.63
N MET A 306 10.75 -5.47 -9.30
CA MET A 306 11.05 -4.19 -8.64
C MET A 306 9.79 -3.45 -8.16
N GLY A 307 8.63 -4.11 -8.16
CA GLY A 307 7.36 -3.52 -7.73
C GLY A 307 6.61 -2.81 -8.86
N SER A 308 5.63 -1.98 -8.50
CA SER A 308 4.76 -1.28 -9.47
C SER A 308 5.32 0.07 -9.92
N ASN A 309 6.12 0.72 -9.05
CA ASN A 309 6.56 2.10 -9.24
C ASN A 309 8.00 2.21 -9.80
N LEU A 310 8.83 1.17 -9.61
CA LEU A 310 10.13 1.02 -10.26
C LEU A 310 9.96 0.06 -11.45
N LYS A 311 9.97 0.59 -12.68
CA LYS A 311 9.90 -0.25 -13.87
C LYS A 311 11.27 -0.87 -14.12
N SER A 312 11.36 -2.20 -14.12
CA SER A 312 12.60 -2.91 -14.44
C SER A 312 13.17 -2.49 -15.79
N SER A 313 12.31 -2.13 -16.75
CA SER A 313 12.71 -1.64 -18.08
C SER A 313 13.41 -0.29 -18.07
N GLN A 314 13.45 0.41 -16.93
CA GLN A 314 14.16 1.68 -16.73
C GLN A 314 15.47 1.51 -15.94
N LEU A 315 15.90 0.27 -15.68
CA LEU A 315 17.20 -0.01 -15.07
C LEU A 315 18.34 0.52 -15.96
N PRO A 316 19.37 1.16 -15.39
CA PRO A 316 20.54 1.56 -16.15
C PRO A 316 21.24 0.36 -16.81
N ASP A 317 21.74 0.54 -18.04
CA ASP A 317 22.34 -0.55 -18.84
C ASP A 317 23.42 -1.35 -18.10
N LYS A 318 24.25 -0.69 -17.29
CA LYS A 318 25.28 -1.36 -16.49
C LYS A 318 24.67 -2.34 -15.47
N LYS A 319 23.57 -1.93 -14.81
CA LYS A 319 22.84 -2.76 -13.83
C LYS A 319 22.11 -3.89 -14.53
N LEU A 320 21.43 -3.58 -15.64
CA LEU A 320 20.74 -4.58 -16.47
C LEU A 320 21.69 -5.70 -16.92
N ARG A 321 22.86 -5.35 -17.47
CA ARG A 321 23.86 -6.35 -17.87
C ARG A 321 24.36 -7.21 -16.72
N GLY A 322 24.66 -6.60 -15.57
CA GLY A 322 25.06 -7.35 -14.37
C GLY A 322 23.99 -8.33 -13.90
N ILE A 323 22.72 -7.92 -13.90
CA ILE A 323 21.58 -8.78 -13.53
C ILE A 323 21.43 -9.94 -14.52
N LEU A 324 21.47 -9.67 -15.83
CA LEU A 324 21.36 -10.71 -16.86
C LEU A 324 22.51 -11.73 -16.79
N GLU A 325 23.73 -11.25 -16.51
CA GLU A 325 24.90 -12.12 -16.35
C GLU A 325 24.82 -12.96 -15.05
N ALA A 326 24.30 -12.41 -13.95
CA ALA A 326 24.02 -13.21 -12.76
C ALA A 326 22.99 -14.30 -13.08
N PHE A 327 21.88 -13.93 -13.74
CA PHE A 327 20.80 -14.86 -14.08
C PHE A 327 21.22 -15.93 -15.09
N SER A 328 22.12 -15.65 -16.02
CA SER A 328 22.60 -16.68 -16.94
C SER A 328 23.43 -17.79 -16.26
N LYS A 329 23.94 -17.52 -15.06
CA LYS A 329 24.81 -18.43 -14.28
C LYS A 329 24.06 -19.25 -13.23
N VAL A 330 22.78 -18.95 -12.95
CA VAL A 330 21.98 -19.72 -11.97
C VAL A 330 21.30 -20.91 -12.62
N LYS A 331 21.09 -21.98 -11.86
CA LYS A 331 20.42 -23.20 -12.35
C LYS A 331 18.90 -23.06 -12.42
N GLN A 332 18.35 -22.16 -11.62
CA GLN A 332 16.92 -21.89 -11.54
C GLN A 332 16.40 -21.26 -12.82
N ARG A 333 15.12 -21.51 -13.11
CA ARG A 333 14.37 -20.66 -14.03
C ARG A 333 14.10 -19.32 -13.35
N VAL A 334 14.24 -18.22 -14.10
CA VAL A 334 13.95 -16.88 -13.61
C VAL A 334 12.69 -16.37 -14.27
N LEU A 335 11.74 -15.91 -13.47
CA LEU A 335 10.53 -15.24 -13.93
C LEU A 335 10.62 -13.77 -13.51
N TRP A 336 10.58 -12.85 -14.49
CA TRP A 336 10.87 -11.44 -14.26
C TRP A 336 9.75 -10.53 -14.77
N LYS A 337 9.21 -9.69 -13.89
CA LYS A 337 8.31 -8.59 -14.28
C LYS A 337 9.09 -7.48 -15.01
N TRP A 338 8.76 -7.28 -16.29
CA TRP A 338 9.47 -6.39 -17.22
C TRP A 338 8.51 -5.60 -18.10
N GLU A 339 8.51 -4.27 -17.99
CA GLU A 339 7.47 -3.39 -18.53
C GLU A 339 7.73 -2.92 -19.97
N SER A 340 8.48 -3.68 -20.76
CA SER A 340 8.74 -3.41 -22.19
C SER A 340 8.54 -4.68 -23.03
N GLU A 341 8.38 -4.52 -24.36
CA GLU A 341 8.10 -5.63 -25.28
C GLU A 341 9.25 -6.63 -25.39
N SER A 342 10.48 -6.16 -25.25
CA SER A 342 11.68 -6.99 -25.38
C SER A 342 12.67 -6.71 -24.26
N LEU A 343 13.40 -7.76 -23.89
CA LEU A 343 14.52 -7.70 -22.95
C LEU A 343 15.80 -7.99 -23.75
N PRO A 344 16.62 -6.97 -24.06
CA PRO A 344 17.89 -7.17 -24.77
C PRO A 344 18.82 -8.11 -23.99
N GLY A 345 19.45 -9.05 -24.68
CA GLY A 345 20.40 -9.99 -24.06
C GLY A 345 19.77 -10.99 -23.08
N LYS A 346 18.45 -11.24 -23.18
CA LYS A 346 17.73 -12.16 -22.30
C LYS A 346 18.31 -13.59 -22.33
N PRO A 347 18.79 -14.14 -21.20
CA PRO A 347 19.20 -15.53 -21.08
C PRO A 347 18.06 -16.53 -21.40
N SER A 348 18.43 -17.76 -21.73
CA SER A 348 17.46 -18.84 -22.05
C SER A 348 16.61 -19.26 -20.85
N ASN A 349 17.17 -19.19 -19.63
CA ASN A 349 16.49 -19.48 -18.38
C ASN A 349 15.69 -18.28 -17.82
N VAL A 350 15.53 -17.19 -18.58
CA VAL A 350 14.75 -16.01 -18.16
C VAL A 350 13.48 -15.90 -19.00
N LYS A 351 12.33 -15.85 -18.34
CA LYS A 351 11.02 -15.50 -18.93
C LYS A 351 10.55 -14.17 -18.36
N VAL A 352 10.04 -13.32 -19.24
CA VAL A 352 9.54 -11.99 -18.89
C VAL A 352 8.06 -11.86 -19.19
N ALA A 353 7.38 -11.03 -18.41
CA ALA A 353 6.04 -10.52 -18.72
C ALA A 353 5.84 -9.13 -18.12
N LYS A 354 5.00 -8.31 -18.75
CA LYS A 354 4.69 -6.94 -18.28
C LYS A 354 3.99 -6.92 -16.93
N TRP A 355 3.13 -7.90 -16.70
CA TRP A 355 2.41 -8.08 -15.45
C TRP A 355 2.39 -9.56 -15.09
N LEU A 356 2.55 -9.84 -13.80
CA LEU A 356 2.63 -11.19 -13.26
C LEU A 356 1.78 -11.25 -11.98
N PRO A 357 1.01 -12.34 -11.76
CA PRO A 357 0.23 -12.53 -10.55
C PRO A 357 1.17 -12.89 -9.38
N GLN A 358 1.84 -11.87 -8.83
CA GLN A 358 2.95 -12.00 -7.88
C GLN A 358 2.61 -12.88 -6.67
N SER A 359 1.48 -12.63 -5.99
CA SER A 359 1.08 -13.42 -4.82
C SER A 359 0.83 -14.90 -5.20
N ASP A 360 0.21 -15.17 -6.34
CA ASP A 360 -0.04 -16.55 -6.81
C ASP A 360 1.26 -17.27 -7.21
N ILE A 361 2.23 -16.53 -7.76
CA ILE A 361 3.57 -17.06 -8.07
C ILE A 361 4.28 -17.42 -6.76
N LEU A 362 4.30 -16.50 -5.79
CA LEU A 362 4.94 -16.73 -4.49
C LEU A 362 4.31 -17.91 -3.73
N ALA A 363 3.01 -18.15 -3.91
CA ALA A 363 2.32 -19.30 -3.35
C ALA A 363 2.75 -20.65 -3.94
N HIS A 364 3.40 -20.66 -5.11
CA HIS A 364 3.73 -21.89 -5.82
C HIS A 364 4.95 -22.60 -5.20
N PRO A 365 4.89 -23.91 -4.91
CA PRO A 365 5.93 -24.64 -4.18
C PRO A 365 7.32 -24.66 -4.86
N ASN A 366 7.36 -24.50 -6.18
CA ASN A 366 8.61 -24.42 -6.95
C ASN A 366 9.34 -23.07 -6.82
N VAL A 367 8.70 -22.02 -6.28
CA VAL A 367 9.38 -20.74 -6.05
C VAL A 367 10.28 -20.86 -4.84
N ARG A 368 11.57 -20.57 -5.03
CA ARG A 368 12.61 -20.76 -4.02
C ARG A 368 13.14 -19.44 -3.46
N LEU A 369 13.07 -18.38 -4.25
CA LEU A 369 13.61 -17.08 -3.91
C LEU A 369 12.79 -16.00 -4.61
N PHE A 370 12.52 -14.91 -3.90
CA PHE A 370 12.04 -13.68 -4.49
C PHE A 370 13.09 -12.58 -4.41
N ILE A 371 13.51 -12.09 -5.57
CA ILE A 371 14.33 -10.89 -5.68
C ILE A 371 13.39 -9.70 -5.82
N THR A 372 13.51 -8.71 -4.93
CA THR A 372 12.56 -7.61 -4.86
C THR A 372 13.20 -6.29 -4.47
N HIS A 373 12.56 -5.18 -4.79
CA HIS A 373 12.89 -3.88 -4.21
C HIS A 373 12.60 -3.76 -2.70
N GLY A 374 11.90 -4.71 -2.08
CA GLY A 374 11.61 -4.67 -0.63
C GLY A 374 10.41 -3.81 -0.22
N GLY A 375 9.51 -3.47 -1.14
CA GLY A 375 8.26 -2.77 -0.78
C GLY A 375 7.37 -3.60 0.17
N LEU A 376 6.59 -2.94 1.02
CA LEU A 376 5.88 -3.60 2.12
C LEU A 376 4.91 -4.71 1.69
N LEU A 377 4.13 -4.49 0.63
CA LEU A 377 3.19 -5.50 0.12
C LEU A 377 3.94 -6.75 -0.35
N SER A 378 5.04 -6.55 -1.09
CA SER A 378 5.93 -7.64 -1.49
C SER A 378 6.47 -8.41 -0.29
N ALA A 379 6.96 -7.71 0.74
CA ALA A 379 7.44 -8.35 1.96
C ALA A 379 6.33 -9.15 2.69
N GLN A 380 5.11 -8.62 2.72
CA GLN A 380 3.93 -9.28 3.30
C GLN A 380 3.54 -10.54 2.52
N GLU A 381 3.48 -10.48 1.19
CA GLU A 381 3.16 -11.65 0.35
C GLU A 381 4.23 -12.74 0.48
N THR A 382 5.50 -12.33 0.49
CA THR A 382 6.64 -13.21 0.65
C THR A 382 6.59 -14.01 1.94
N ILE A 383 6.39 -13.33 3.07
CA ILE A 383 6.39 -14.00 4.37
C ILE A 383 5.12 -14.83 4.56
N TYR A 384 3.98 -14.37 4.02
CA TYR A 384 2.74 -15.16 4.01
C TYR A 384 2.91 -16.50 3.28
N HIS A 385 3.71 -16.53 2.21
CA HIS A 385 3.98 -17.74 1.44
C HIS A 385 5.29 -18.46 1.81
N GLY A 386 6.01 -17.98 2.84
CA GLY A 386 7.22 -18.63 3.34
C GLY A 386 8.39 -18.69 2.34
N VAL A 387 8.54 -17.67 1.49
CA VAL A 387 9.62 -17.56 0.50
C VAL A 387 10.70 -16.60 1.04
N PRO A 388 12.00 -16.93 1.00
CA PRO A 388 13.04 -15.97 1.39
C PRO A 388 13.28 -14.90 0.30
N ILE A 389 13.93 -13.78 0.68
CA ILE A 389 14.16 -12.66 -0.24
C ILE A 389 15.62 -12.22 -0.38
N VAL A 390 15.96 -11.77 -1.59
CA VAL A 390 17.08 -10.86 -1.84
C VAL A 390 16.48 -9.49 -2.17
N GLY A 391 16.68 -8.52 -1.29
CA GLY A 391 16.18 -7.16 -1.42
C GLY A 391 17.17 -6.21 -2.05
N ILE A 392 16.71 -5.38 -2.98
CA ILE A 392 17.48 -4.30 -3.63
C ILE A 392 16.72 -2.98 -3.41
N PRO A 393 16.77 -2.40 -2.19
CA PRO A 393 15.99 -1.22 -1.87
C PRO A 393 16.50 0.03 -2.60
N VAL A 394 15.57 0.86 -3.07
CA VAL A 394 15.85 2.07 -3.85
C VAL A 394 15.32 3.31 -3.14
N PHE A 395 14.04 3.33 -2.75
CA PHE A 395 13.41 4.51 -2.12
C PHE A 395 12.27 4.15 -1.18
N GLY A 396 11.74 5.16 -0.47
CA GLY A 396 10.57 4.99 0.39
C GLY A 396 10.88 4.13 1.61
N ASP A 397 9.94 3.25 1.95
CA ASP A 397 9.98 2.33 3.09
C ASP A 397 10.83 1.07 2.86
N GLN A 398 11.34 0.90 1.65
CA GLN A 398 12.02 -0.32 1.22
C GLN A 398 13.22 -0.70 2.09
N ARG A 399 14.04 0.29 2.51
CA ARG A 399 15.22 0.03 3.34
C ARG A 399 14.83 -0.42 4.75
N LEU A 400 13.79 0.19 5.35
CA LEU A 400 13.28 -0.24 6.65
C LEU A 400 12.75 -1.68 6.61
N ASN A 401 11.96 -1.99 5.58
CA ASN A 401 11.39 -3.32 5.40
C ASN A 401 12.49 -4.37 5.21
N MET A 402 13.53 -4.06 4.44
CA MET A 402 14.67 -4.97 4.24
C MET A 402 15.53 -5.12 5.50
N ALA A 403 15.76 -4.05 6.27
CA ALA A 403 16.43 -4.14 7.56
C ALA A 403 15.67 -5.09 8.52
N LYS A 404 14.33 -5.03 8.51
CA LYS A 404 13.50 -5.97 9.27
C LYS A 404 13.58 -7.40 8.72
N ALA A 405 13.62 -7.58 7.41
CA ALA A 405 13.79 -8.90 6.79
C ALA A 405 15.13 -9.56 7.13
N VAL A 406 16.21 -8.78 7.10
CA VAL A 406 17.56 -9.22 7.47
C VAL A 406 17.63 -9.58 8.94
N SER A 407 17.13 -8.73 9.84
CA SER A 407 17.14 -9.01 11.28
C SER A 407 16.27 -10.21 11.67
N SER A 408 15.21 -10.47 10.92
CA SER A 408 14.35 -11.66 11.08
C SER A 408 14.93 -12.90 10.39
N GLY A 409 16.03 -12.75 9.64
CA GLY A 409 16.79 -13.85 9.07
C GLY A 409 16.19 -14.51 7.84
N TYR A 410 15.13 -13.95 7.24
CA TYR A 410 14.51 -14.46 6.00
C TYR A 410 14.93 -13.68 4.75
N GLY A 411 15.67 -12.58 4.91
CA GLY A 411 16.10 -11.72 3.81
C GLY A 411 17.61 -11.44 3.79
N PHE A 412 18.14 -11.22 2.60
CA PHE A 412 19.46 -10.64 2.34
C PHE A 412 19.29 -9.29 1.64
N GLN A 413 19.94 -8.23 2.13
CA GLN A 413 19.91 -6.91 1.50
C GLN A 413 21.16 -6.70 0.63
N LEU A 414 20.96 -6.39 -0.63
CA LEU A 414 22.00 -5.97 -1.57
C LEU A 414 21.80 -4.48 -1.88
N ASP A 415 22.82 -3.65 -1.64
CA ASP A 415 22.69 -2.23 -1.99
C ASP A 415 22.53 -2.07 -3.50
N TYR A 416 21.59 -1.21 -3.89
CA TYR A 416 21.35 -0.86 -5.28
C TYR A 416 22.63 -0.38 -5.98
N THR A 417 23.51 0.35 -5.31
CA THR A 417 24.80 0.82 -5.89
C THR A 417 25.74 -0.33 -6.23
N ASP A 418 25.60 -1.45 -5.54
CA ASP A 418 26.58 -2.56 -5.57
C ASP A 418 26.12 -3.74 -6.41
N VAL A 419 24.91 -3.69 -6.98
CA VAL A 419 24.43 -4.72 -7.93
C VAL A 419 25.38 -4.86 -9.12
N THR A 420 26.06 -6.00 -9.18
CA THR A 420 26.87 -6.54 -10.29
C THR A 420 26.53 -8.01 -10.49
N ALA A 421 27.14 -8.66 -11.50
CA ALA A 421 26.95 -10.09 -11.72
C ALA A 421 27.42 -10.92 -10.51
N GLU A 422 28.56 -10.54 -9.93
CA GLU A 422 29.20 -11.22 -8.81
C GLU A 422 28.42 -11.02 -7.50
N SER A 423 28.04 -9.79 -7.18
CA SER A 423 27.34 -9.48 -5.92
C SER A 423 25.94 -10.08 -5.91
N LEU A 424 25.19 -9.95 -7.00
CA LEU A 424 23.86 -10.55 -7.12
C LEU A 424 23.94 -12.07 -7.16
N GLY A 425 24.87 -12.64 -7.95
CA GLY A 425 25.06 -14.10 -7.99
C GLY A 425 25.47 -14.68 -6.64
N SER A 426 26.25 -13.94 -5.84
CA SER A 426 26.62 -14.37 -4.48
C SER A 426 25.45 -14.27 -3.51
N ALA A 427 24.66 -13.19 -3.56
CA ALA A 427 23.46 -13.05 -2.74
C ALA A 427 22.42 -14.15 -3.06
N ILE A 428 22.23 -14.50 -4.33
CA ILE A 428 21.34 -15.59 -4.74
C ILE A 428 21.81 -16.93 -4.15
N ARG A 429 23.10 -17.25 -4.27
CA ARG A 429 23.67 -18.48 -3.71
C ARG A 429 23.54 -18.51 -2.19
N GLU A 430 23.90 -17.43 -1.51
CA GLU A 430 23.77 -17.34 -0.05
C GLU A 430 22.33 -17.66 0.40
N VAL A 431 21.32 -17.07 -0.23
CA VAL A 431 19.93 -17.29 0.18
C VAL A 431 19.40 -18.68 -0.20
N LEU A 432 19.81 -19.23 -1.35
CA LEU A 432 19.35 -20.55 -1.79
C LEU A 432 20.07 -21.72 -1.09
N ASP A 433 21.36 -21.57 -0.80
CA ASP A 433 22.20 -22.64 -0.25
C ASP A 433 22.17 -22.66 1.29
N ASN A 434 21.81 -21.55 1.94
CA ASN A 434 21.68 -21.45 3.40
C ASN A 434 20.22 -21.67 3.84
N PRO A 435 19.88 -22.82 4.46
CA PRO A 435 18.51 -23.17 4.80
C PRO A 435 17.85 -22.19 5.79
N ARG A 436 18.66 -21.45 6.57
CA ARG A 436 18.19 -20.46 7.56
C ARG A 436 17.19 -19.47 6.96
N TYR A 437 17.42 -19.00 5.73
CA TYR A 437 16.52 -18.01 5.13
C TYR A 437 15.13 -18.58 4.87
N ARG A 438 15.06 -19.80 4.35
CA ARG A 438 13.79 -20.46 4.06
C ARG A 438 13.07 -20.89 5.33
N GLU A 439 13.81 -21.45 6.29
CA GLU A 439 13.25 -21.85 7.59
C GLU A 439 12.66 -20.65 8.34
N ASN A 440 13.36 -19.52 8.37
CA ASN A 440 12.85 -18.30 9.00
C ASN A 440 11.71 -17.64 8.23
N ALA A 441 11.64 -17.81 6.90
CA ALA A 441 10.49 -17.34 6.13
C ALA A 441 9.22 -18.13 6.45
N GLN A 442 9.36 -19.44 6.71
CA GLN A 442 8.24 -20.36 6.96
C GLN A 442 7.76 -20.38 8.42
N ARG A 443 8.61 -19.95 9.35
CA ARG A 443 8.32 -19.84 10.78
C ARG A 443 7.47 -18.60 11.08
#